data_AF-A0A8R1DR16-F1
#
_entry.id   AF-A0A8R1DR16-F1
#
_cell.length_a   1.000
_cell.length_b   1.000
_cell.length_c   1.000
_cell.angle_alpha   90.00
_cell.angle_beta   90.00
_cell.angle_gamma   90.00
#
_symmetry.space_group_name_H-M   'P 1'
#
loop_
_entity.id
_entity.type
_entity.pdbx_description
1 polymer ?
#
loop_
_entity_poly.entity_id
_entity_poly.type
_entity_poly.pdbx_seq_one_letter_code
_entity_poly.pdbx_strand_id
1 'polypeptide(L)'
;MRKLSRHSVPVIIVLVIFGVEVVFKHRYDSSNVDVVLNHICNLKFIPNALSRLVAVAFDENALNVLQKKHPTVPNVLVNLEQYTRTIDSDMENRRYLIYSFALVTHAKICASLAARGIDFWSMHQVCA
;
A
#
# COMPACT_ATOMS: atom_id res chain seq x y z
N MET A 1 -21.05 4.94 34.25
CA MET A 1 -19.90 4.05 33.98
C MET A 1 -20.32 2.91 33.06
N ARG A 2 -20.09 3.03 31.74
CA ARG A 2 -20.27 1.91 30.81
C ARG A 2 -18.99 1.07 30.86
N LYS A 3 -19.08 -0.15 31.38
CA LYS A 3 -18.06 -1.19 31.17
C LYS A 3 -17.98 -1.46 29.68
N LEU A 4 -17.00 -0.89 28.98
CA LEU A 4 -16.58 -1.42 27.68
C LEU A 4 -15.91 -2.76 27.96
N SER A 5 -16.66 -3.83 27.75
CA SER A 5 -16.14 -5.18 27.66
C SER A 5 -14.99 -5.23 26.66
N ARG A 6 -13.84 -5.75 27.09
CA ARG A 6 -12.77 -6.27 26.24
C ARG A 6 -13.36 -7.34 25.31
N HIS A 7 -13.92 -6.93 24.18
CA HIS A 7 -14.10 -7.81 23.05
C HIS A 7 -12.84 -7.68 22.19
N SER A 8 -11.93 -8.63 22.41
CA SER A 8 -10.89 -9.01 21.45
C SER A 8 -11.56 -9.37 20.11
N VAL A 9 -11.64 -8.41 19.21
CA VAL A 9 -12.04 -8.61 17.80
C VAL A 9 -10.93 -8.02 16.94
N PRO A 10 -10.47 -8.74 15.91
CA PRO A 10 -9.10 -8.65 15.46
C PRO A 10 -8.90 -7.44 14.53
N VAL A 11 -8.00 -6.54 14.94
CA VAL A 11 -7.38 -5.53 14.06
C VAL A 11 -6.84 -6.24 12.80
N ILE A 12 -7.52 -6.14 11.67
CA ILE A 12 -6.97 -6.53 10.36
C ILE A 12 -6.03 -5.38 9.99
N ILE A 13 -4.77 -5.67 9.68
CA ILE A 13 -3.79 -4.63 9.31
C ILE A 13 -3.63 -4.69 7.80
N VAL A 14 -4.08 -3.65 7.10
CA VAL A 14 -3.83 -3.51 5.67
C VAL A 14 -2.63 -2.59 5.45
N LEU A 15 -1.56 -3.08 4.83
CA LEU A 15 -0.39 -2.30 4.45
C LEU A 15 -0.55 -1.81 3.02
N VAL A 16 -0.54 -0.49 2.81
CA VAL A 16 -0.63 0.10 1.48
C VAL A 16 0.76 0.61 1.08
N ILE A 17 1.37 -0.02 0.07
CA ILE A 17 2.73 0.27 -0.41
C ILE A 17 2.64 1.16 -1.64
N PHE A 18 3.11 2.41 -1.53
CA PHE A 18 3.06 3.38 -2.61
C PHE A 18 4.46 3.80 -3.06
N GLY A 19 4.75 3.64 -4.35
CA GLY A 19 5.93 4.20 -5.00
C GLY A 19 5.50 5.15 -6.11
N VAL A 20 5.68 6.45 -5.93
CA VAL A 20 5.31 7.45 -6.96
C VAL A 20 6.15 7.28 -8.22
N GLU A 21 7.43 6.89 -8.07
CA GLU A 21 8.32 6.68 -9.21
C GLU A 21 7.91 5.49 -10.10
N VAL A 22 7.11 4.55 -9.58
CA VAL A 22 6.67 3.35 -10.30
C VAL A 22 5.82 3.73 -11.51
N VAL A 23 4.96 4.74 -11.37
CA VAL A 23 4.09 5.16 -12.48
C VAL A 23 4.88 5.94 -13.54
N PHE A 24 6.12 6.33 -13.21
CA PHE A 24 7.06 7.00 -14.10
C PHE A 24 8.07 6.06 -14.77
N LYS A 25 7.84 4.75 -14.89
CA LYS A 25 8.62 3.82 -15.75
C LYS A 25 10.17 3.88 -15.61
N HIS A 26 10.77 4.56 -14.64
CA HIS A 26 12.21 4.83 -14.67
C HIS A 26 12.97 4.59 -13.39
N ARG A 27 12.34 4.51 -12.22
CA ARG A 27 13.02 4.03 -11.01
C ARG A 27 12.05 3.30 -10.10
N TYR A 28 12.31 2.01 -9.93
CA TYR A 28 11.80 1.29 -8.78
C TYR A 28 12.58 1.77 -7.57
N ASP A 29 11.93 2.49 -6.65
CA ASP A 29 12.54 2.87 -5.39
C ASP A 29 12.33 1.74 -4.37
N SER A 30 13.40 0.97 -4.12
CA SER A 30 13.35 -0.14 -3.17
C SER A 30 13.17 0.32 -1.72
N SER A 31 13.42 1.60 -1.41
CA SER A 31 13.36 2.13 -0.04
C SER A 31 11.99 1.94 0.60
N ASN A 32 10.91 2.19 -0.15
CA ASN A 32 9.54 1.95 0.30
C ASN A 32 9.31 0.49 0.67
N VAL A 33 9.82 -0.43 -0.13
CA VAL A 33 9.68 -1.88 0.10
C VAL A 33 10.50 -2.31 1.30
N ASP A 34 11.72 -1.79 1.47
CA ASP A 34 12.58 -2.11 2.61
C ASP A 34 11.99 -1.65 3.95
N VAL A 35 11.38 -0.44 3.98
CA VAL A 35 10.67 0.04 5.18
C VAL A 35 9.47 -0.86 5.49
N VAL A 36 8.67 -1.23 4.49
CA VAL A 36 7.54 -2.15 4.67
C VAL A 36 7.99 -3.49 5.25
N LEU A 37 9.07 -4.06 4.72
CA LEU A 37 9.62 -5.33 5.21
C LEU A 37 10.08 -5.21 6.67
N ASN A 38 10.67 -4.08 7.05
CA ASN A 38 11.04 -3.81 8.43
C ASN A 38 9.81 -3.78 9.35
N HIS A 39 8.71 -3.16 8.91
CA HIS A 39 7.46 -3.18 9.67
C HIS A 39 6.89 -4.59 9.82
N ILE A 40 6.94 -5.41 8.77
CA ILE A 40 6.51 -6.81 8.85
C ILE A 40 7.34 -7.60 9.87
N CYS A 41 8.64 -7.33 9.96
CA CYS A 41 9.49 -7.89 11.02
C CYS A 41 9.02 -7.47 12.42
N ASN A 42 8.65 -6.21 12.61
CA ASN A 42 8.12 -5.72 13.89
C ASN A 42 6.75 -6.35 14.24
N LEU A 43 5.91 -6.62 13.24
CA LEU A 43 4.61 -7.27 13.44
C LEU A 43 4.74 -8.72 13.92
N LYS A 44 5.90 -9.38 13.73
CA LYS A 44 6.14 -10.74 14.27
C LYS A 44 6.06 -10.79 15.79
N PHE A 45 6.35 -9.69 16.47
CA PHE A 45 6.29 -9.60 17.94
C PHE A 45 4.86 -9.45 18.47
N ILE A 46 3.88 -9.19 17.60
CA ILE A 46 2.46 -9.06 17.97
C ILE A 46 1.75 -10.38 17.64
N PRO A 47 1.15 -11.07 18.63
CA PRO A 47 0.45 -12.33 18.42
C PRO A 47 -0.63 -12.22 17.33
N ASN A 48 -0.63 -13.18 16.41
CA ASN A 48 -1.57 -13.28 15.28
C ASN A 48 -1.59 -12.05 14.34
N ALA A 49 -0.64 -11.10 14.42
CA ALA A 49 -0.67 -9.94 13.54
C ALA A 49 -0.40 -10.31 12.07
N LEU A 50 0.57 -11.20 11.82
CA LEU A 50 0.91 -11.62 10.46
C LEU A 50 -0.20 -12.40 9.75
N SER A 51 -0.96 -13.24 10.47
CA SER A 51 -2.08 -13.99 9.87
C SER A 51 -3.26 -13.11 9.47
N ARG A 52 -3.28 -11.85 9.93
CA ARG A 52 -4.30 -10.84 9.66
C ARG A 52 -3.79 -9.71 8.77
N LEU A 53 -2.54 -9.83 8.31
CA LEU A 53 -1.89 -8.83 7.49
C LEU A 53 -2.30 -9.03 6.03
N VAL A 54 -2.69 -7.95 5.36
CA VAL A 54 -2.88 -7.93 3.91
C VAL A 54 -2.06 -6.79 3.34
N ALA A 55 -1.28 -7.05 2.30
CA ALA A 55 -0.53 -6.02 1.60
C ALA A 55 -1.25 -5.63 0.31
N VAL A 56 -1.21 -4.34 -0.01
CA VAL A 56 -1.68 -3.79 -1.28
C VAL A 56 -0.50 -3.09 -1.93
N ALA A 57 -0.07 -3.60 -3.07
CA ALA A 57 1.01 -3.06 -3.88
C ALA A 57 0.45 -2.37 -5.12
N PHE A 58 1.06 -1.26 -5.52
CA PHE A 58 0.75 -0.57 -6.79
C PHE A 58 1.81 -0.84 -7.88
N ASP A 59 2.77 -1.71 -7.59
CA ASP A 59 3.91 -2.05 -8.43
C ASP A 59 4.12 -3.57 -8.46
N GLU A 60 4.42 -4.10 -9.65
CA GLU A 60 4.71 -5.53 -9.82
C GLU A 60 6.02 -5.94 -9.14
N ASN A 61 7.05 -5.08 -9.14
CA ASN A 61 8.30 -5.43 -8.47
C ASN A 61 8.12 -5.46 -6.94
N ALA A 62 7.40 -4.49 -6.39
CA ALA A 62 7.05 -4.48 -4.96
C ALA A 62 6.24 -5.72 -4.56
N LEU A 63 5.25 -6.12 -5.39
CA LEU A 63 4.51 -7.37 -5.22
C LEU A 63 5.45 -8.58 -5.17
N ASN A 64 6.33 -8.70 -6.18
CA ASN A 64 7.25 -9.83 -6.32
C ASN A 64 8.23 -9.92 -5.16
N VAL A 65 8.81 -8.80 -4.72
CA VAL A 65 9.73 -8.76 -3.58
C VAL A 65 9.01 -9.18 -2.29
N LEU A 66 7.78 -8.69 -2.09
CA LEU A 66 7.01 -9.04 -0.91
C LEU A 66 6.61 -10.52 -0.90
N GLN A 67 6.12 -11.05 -2.02
CA GLN A 67 5.76 -12.47 -2.15
C GLN A 67 6.98 -13.37 -1.94
N LYS A 68 8.16 -12.97 -2.44
CA LYS A 68 9.41 -13.73 -2.25
C LYS A 68 9.84 -13.78 -0.77
N LYS A 69 9.73 -12.66 -0.05
CA LYS A 69 10.17 -12.57 1.36
C LYS A 69 9.11 -13.05 2.36
N HIS A 70 7.83 -12.88 2.05
CA HIS A 70 6.68 -13.18 2.91
C HIS A 70 5.53 -13.82 2.11
N PRO A 71 5.69 -15.07 1.62
CA PRO A 71 4.70 -15.72 0.76
C PRO A 71 3.36 -16.01 1.46
N THR A 72 3.36 -16.05 2.79
CA THR A 72 2.16 -16.32 3.60
C THR A 72 1.28 -15.09 3.79
N VAL A 73 1.77 -13.89 3.46
CA VAL A 73 1.00 -12.63 3.55
C VAL A 73 0.25 -12.43 2.24
N PRO A 74 -1.09 -12.42 2.24
CA PRO A 74 -1.87 -12.07 1.06
C PRO A 74 -1.44 -10.70 0.51
N ASN A 75 -1.15 -10.64 -0.78
CA ASN A 75 -0.75 -9.40 -1.46
C ASN A 75 -1.62 -9.17 -2.69
N VAL A 76 -2.19 -7.97 -2.79
CA VAL A 76 -3.08 -7.54 -3.88
C VAL A 76 -2.36 -6.49 -4.72
N LEU A 77 -2.33 -6.68 -6.03
CA LEU A 77 -1.81 -5.70 -6.97
C LEU A 77 -2.93 -4.78 -7.46
N VAL A 78 -2.74 -3.48 -7.29
CA VAL A 78 -3.56 -2.43 -7.91
C VAL A 78 -2.74 -1.81 -9.05
N ASN A 79 -2.88 -2.37 -10.24
CA ASN A 79 -2.14 -1.90 -11.41
C ASN A 79 -2.79 -0.62 -11.99
N LEU A 80 -2.13 0.53 -11.79
CA LEU A 80 -2.57 1.82 -12.34
C LEU A 80 -2.04 2.10 -13.75
N GLU A 81 -1.13 1.26 -14.26
CA GLU A 81 -0.46 1.47 -15.54
C GLU A 81 -1.45 1.54 -16.71
N GLN A 82 -2.54 0.77 -16.64
CA GLN A 82 -3.59 0.79 -17.65
C GLN A 82 -4.23 2.18 -17.81
N TYR A 83 -4.40 2.91 -16.70
CA TYR A 83 -4.97 4.24 -16.69
C TYR A 83 -3.95 5.34 -17.01
N THR A 84 -2.66 5.09 -16.77
CA THR A 84 -1.62 6.08 -17.05
C THR A 84 -1.12 6.01 -18.50
N ARG A 85 -1.32 4.87 -19.16
CA ARG A 85 -1.08 4.69 -20.61
C ARG A 85 -2.12 5.41 -21.48
N THR A 86 -3.33 5.67 -20.97
CA THR A 86 -4.34 6.46 -21.69
C THR A 86 -4.08 7.96 -21.64
N ILE A 87 -3.17 8.41 -20.77
CA ILE A 87 -2.75 9.82 -20.70
C ILE A 87 -1.66 10.03 -21.75
N ASP A 88 -1.96 10.94 -22.69
CA ASP A 88 -1.08 11.35 -23.79
C ASP A 88 0.35 11.63 -23.28
N SER A 89 1.33 11.01 -23.93
CA SER A 89 2.75 11.09 -23.59
C SER A 89 3.32 12.49 -23.69
N ASP A 90 2.76 13.30 -24.59
CA ASP A 90 3.31 14.60 -24.98
C ASP A 90 2.72 15.75 -24.14
N MET A 91 1.80 15.44 -23.23
CA MET A 91 1.26 16.41 -22.28
C MET A 91 2.35 16.85 -21.29
N GLU A 92 2.61 18.16 -21.26
CA GLU A 92 3.57 18.79 -20.33
C GLU A 92 3.30 18.41 -18.86
N ASN A 93 2.02 18.38 -18.47
CA ASN A 93 1.57 18.07 -17.11
C ASN A 93 1.27 16.58 -16.87
N ARG A 94 1.65 15.68 -17.80
CA ARG A 94 1.41 14.23 -17.67
C ARG A 94 1.85 13.69 -16.32
N ARG A 95 3.00 14.16 -15.83
CA ARG A 95 3.55 13.70 -14.55
C ARG A 95 2.69 14.08 -13.36
N TYR A 96 2.23 15.34 -13.37
CA TYR A 96 1.34 15.82 -12.33
C TYR A 96 0.03 15.03 -12.31
N LEU A 97 -0.58 14.79 -13.48
CA LEU A 97 -1.85 14.05 -13.59
C LEU A 97 -1.74 12.61 -13.09
N ILE A 98 -0.68 11.91 -13.50
CA ILE A 98 -0.40 10.54 -13.06
C ILE A 98 -0.24 10.48 -11.55
N TYR A 99 0.53 11.41 -10.97
CA TYR A 99 0.72 11.49 -9.53
C TYR A 99 -0.59 11.77 -8.79
N SER A 100 -1.39 12.74 -9.27
CA SER A 100 -2.70 13.05 -8.71
C SER A 100 -3.66 11.85 -8.77
N PHE A 101 -3.65 11.10 -9.87
CA PHE A 101 -4.49 9.91 -10.00
C PHE A 101 -4.12 8.82 -8.99
N ALA A 102 -2.82 8.59 -8.82
CA ALA A 102 -2.28 7.63 -7.87
C ALA A 102 -2.61 8.04 -6.42
N LEU A 103 -2.49 9.33 -6.09
CA LEU A 103 -2.93 9.92 -4.81
C LEU A 103 -4.43 9.75 -4.55
N VAL A 104 -5.27 10.03 -5.54
CA VAL A 104 -6.73 9.92 -5.40
C VAL A 104 -7.13 8.46 -5.17
N THR A 105 -6.52 7.53 -5.91
CA THR A 105 -6.78 6.09 -5.74
C THR A 105 -6.40 5.63 -4.34
N HIS A 106 -5.21 6.04 -3.88
CA HIS A 106 -4.74 5.77 -2.53
C HIS A 106 -5.70 6.32 -1.47
N ALA A 107 -6.09 7.60 -1.56
CA ALA A 107 -7.03 8.22 -0.64
C ALA A 107 -8.40 7.53 -0.62
N LYS A 108 -8.89 7.08 -1.78
CA LYS A 108 -10.15 6.34 -1.89
C LYS A 108 -10.07 4.98 -1.21
N ILE A 109 -8.96 4.25 -1.34
CA ILE A 109 -8.74 2.98 -0.64
C ILE A 109 -8.73 3.21 0.87
N CYS A 110 -7.93 4.17 1.34
CA CYS A 110 -7.84 4.51 2.77
C CYS A 110 -9.21 4.92 3.35
N ALA A 111 -9.96 5.78 2.64
CA ALA A 111 -11.30 6.18 3.04
C ALA A 111 -12.28 4.98 3.08
N SER A 112 -12.18 4.07 2.12
CA SER A 112 -13.02 2.86 2.05
C SER A 112 -12.72 1.88 3.19
N LEU A 113 -11.46 1.79 3.63
CA LEU A 113 -11.04 0.98 4.78
C LEU A 113 -11.51 1.62 6.09
N ALA A 114 -11.28 2.93 6.26
CA ALA A 114 -11.72 3.69 7.43
C ALA A 114 -13.25 3.62 7.63
N ALA A 115 -14.03 3.77 6.56
CA ALA A 115 -15.49 3.68 6.60
C ALA A 115 -16.00 2.30 7.06
N ARG A 116 -15.18 1.24 6.93
CA ARG A 116 -15.49 -0.11 7.39
C ARG A 116 -14.92 -0.42 8.78
N GLY A 117 -14.27 0.55 9.43
CA GLY A 117 -13.59 0.34 10.71
C GLY A 117 -12.41 -0.63 10.61
N ILE A 118 -11.77 -0.72 9.45
CA ILE A 118 -10.57 -1.54 9.24
C ILE A 118 -9.35 -0.68 9.55
N ASP A 119 -8.50 -1.16 10.45
CA ASP A 119 -7.23 -0.53 10.73
C ASP A 119 -6.25 -0.75 9.57
N PHE A 120 -5.52 0.29 9.19
CA PHE A 120 -4.56 0.18 8.10
C PHE A 120 -3.36 1.06 8.38
N TRP A 121 -2.26 0.69 7.75
CA TRP A 121 -1.06 1.49 7.72
C TRP A 121 -0.75 1.82 6.27
N SER A 122 -0.60 3.11 6.03
CA SER A 122 -0.46 3.70 4.72
C SER A 122 0.86 4.44 4.67
N MET A 123 1.67 4.10 3.68
CA MET A 123 2.91 4.81 3.38
C MET A 123 2.70 5.72 2.20
N HIS A 124 3.21 6.94 2.34
CA HIS A 124 3.33 7.87 1.23
C HIS A 124 4.72 8.48 1.27
N GLN A 125 5.57 8.14 0.30
CA GLN A 125 6.86 8.79 0.15
C GLN A 125 6.73 9.89 -0.90
N VAL A 126 6.89 11.14 -0.46
CA VAL A 126 7.05 12.29 -1.36
C VAL A 126 8.51 12.29 -1.76
N CYS A 127 8.83 11.78 -2.95
CA CYS A 127 10.13 12.03 -3.54
C CYS A 127 10.10 13.48 -4.10
N ALA A 128 10.88 14.35 -3.46
CA ALA A 128 11.18 15.70 -3.94
C ALA A 128 12.20 15.66 -5.08
#